data_AF-A0A3S1BDK9-F1
#
_entry.id   AF-A0A3S1BDK9-F1
#
_cell.length_a   1.000
_cell.length_b   1.000
_cell.length_c   1.000
_cell.angle_alpha   90.00
_cell.angle_beta   90.00
_cell.angle_gamma   90.00
#
_symmetry.space_group_name_H-M   'P 1'
#
loop_
_entity.id
_entity.type
_entity.pdbx_description
1 polymer ?
#
loop_
_entity_poly.entity_id
_entity_poly.type
_entity_poly.pdbx_seq_one_letter_code
_entity_poly.pdbx_strand_id
1 'polypeptide(L)'
;MRALLALLLVLLALSGCASEPGSGTTETTRTVKEKYEQGGAYYLSVTGPSDSIVQVEIREQEVWEEIKTGETVTFDRDWHVVRIEGREISG
;
A
#
# COMPACT_ATOMS: atom_id res chain seq x y z
N MET A 1 29.90 40.03 -18.10
CA MET A 1 28.97 39.73 -16.98
C MET A 1 27.52 39.72 -17.47
N ARG A 2 27.14 38.77 -18.35
CA ARG A 2 25.73 38.61 -18.79
C ARG A 2 25.27 37.15 -18.82
N ALA A 3 26.18 36.18 -18.71
CA ALA A 3 25.84 34.75 -18.64
C ALA A 3 25.46 34.27 -17.23
N LEU A 4 25.72 35.06 -16.17
CA LEU A 4 25.48 34.62 -14.79
C LEU A 4 24.01 34.76 -14.35
N LEU A 5 23.21 35.61 -14.99
CA LEU A 5 21.82 35.84 -14.60
C LEU A 5 20.84 34.77 -15.09
N ALA A 6 21.18 34.05 -16.18
CA ALA A 6 20.29 33.03 -16.73
C ALA A 6 20.29 31.73 -15.90
N LEU A 7 21.36 31.48 -15.14
CA LEU A 7 21.49 30.24 -14.35
C LEU A 7 20.64 30.28 -13.05
N LEU A 8 20.36 31.48 -12.52
CA LEU A 8 19.60 31.64 -11.27
C LEU A 8 18.08 31.40 -11.46
N LEU A 9 17.56 31.60 -12.67
CA LEU A 9 16.14 31.42 -12.99
C LEU A 9 15.75 29.95 -13.24
N VAL A 10 16.71 29.08 -13.58
CA VAL A 10 16.45 27.64 -13.80
C VAL A 10 16.32 26.86 -12.47
N LEU A 11 16.93 27.36 -11.39
CA LEU A 11 16.89 26.71 -10.07
C LEU A 11 15.54 26.84 -9.34
N LEU A 12 14.67 27.76 -9.75
CA LEU A 12 13.33 27.95 -9.15
C LEU A 12 12.26 26.99 -9.71
N ALA A 13 12.57 26.20 -10.74
CA ALA A 13 11.62 25.26 -11.35
C ALA A 13 11.66 23.83 -10.74
N LEU A 14 12.55 23.57 -9.77
CA LEU A 14 12.67 22.25 -9.13
C LEU A 14 11.91 22.14 -7.79
N SER A 15 11.17 23.16 -7.38
CA SER A 15 10.34 23.13 -6.16
C SER A 15 8.95 22.52 -6.37
N GLY A 16 8.77 21.72 -7.43
CA GLY A 16 7.50 21.13 -7.83
C GLY A 16 7.55 19.62 -7.87
N CYS A 17 7.53 18.99 -6.69
CA CYS A 17 6.73 17.79 -6.39
C CYS A 17 6.91 17.51 -4.89
N ALA A 18 6.03 18.13 -4.12
CA ALA A 18 5.73 17.70 -2.76
C ALA A 18 5.21 16.26 -2.83
N SER A 19 5.97 15.34 -2.25
CA SER A 19 5.43 14.15 -1.62
C SER A 19 6.10 14.07 -0.27
N GLU A 20 5.59 14.85 0.68
CA GLU A 20 5.79 14.55 2.09
C GLU A 20 5.27 13.13 2.31
N PRO A 21 6.09 12.15 2.74
CA PRO A 21 5.53 10.95 3.32
C PRO A 21 4.95 11.38 4.66
N GLY A 22 3.65 11.67 4.63
CA GLY A 22 2.87 12.05 5.81
C GLY A 22 3.10 11.08 6.96
N SER A 23 3.37 11.66 8.13
CA SER A 23 3.08 11.13 9.46
C SER A 23 2.77 9.63 9.60
N GLY A 24 3.80 8.78 9.58
CA GLY A 24 4.01 7.78 10.63
C GLY A 24 3.08 6.58 10.77
N THR A 25 2.30 6.17 9.77
CA THR A 25 1.76 4.80 9.69
C THR A 25 2.52 4.03 8.62
N THR A 26 3.34 3.06 9.04
CA THR A 26 4.02 2.16 8.11
C THR A 26 2.97 1.27 7.46
N GLU A 27 2.61 1.60 6.23
CA GLU A 27 1.73 0.77 5.41
C GLU A 27 2.52 -0.16 4.50
N THR A 28 1.96 -1.32 4.19
CA THR A 28 2.58 -2.27 3.28
C THR A 28 1.57 -2.83 2.29
N THR A 29 1.89 -2.73 0.99
CA THR A 29 1.05 -3.26 -0.09
C THR A 29 1.59 -4.60 -0.56
N ARG A 30 0.76 -5.65 -0.52
CA ARG A 30 1.09 -7.02 -0.94
C ARG A 30 0.09 -7.52 -1.99
N THR A 31 0.51 -8.49 -2.79
CA THR A 31 -0.36 -9.15 -3.78
C THR A 31 -0.96 -10.42 -3.18
N VAL A 32 -2.27 -10.59 -3.31
CA VAL A 32 -2.99 -11.79 -2.87
C VAL A 32 -2.68 -12.95 -3.81
N LYS A 33 -2.12 -14.03 -3.25
CA LYS A 33 -1.83 -15.28 -3.95
C LYS A 33 -2.92 -16.31 -3.76
N GLU A 34 -3.55 -16.33 -2.59
CA GLU A 34 -4.61 -17.26 -2.26
C GLU A 34 -5.57 -16.66 -1.22
N LYS A 35 -6.82 -17.12 -1.24
CA LYS A 35 -7.88 -16.74 -0.34
C LYS A 35 -8.59 -18.02 0.12
N TYR A 36 -8.70 -18.22 1.44
CA TYR A 36 -9.26 -19.46 1.98
C TYR A 36 -9.84 -19.26 3.39
N GLU A 37 -10.66 -20.22 3.80
CA GLU A 37 -11.23 -20.33 5.14
C GLU A 37 -10.58 -21.49 5.89
N GLN A 38 -10.28 -21.30 7.16
CA GLN A 38 -9.73 -22.35 8.00
C GLN A 38 -10.26 -22.20 9.43
N GLY A 39 -10.92 -23.25 9.95
CA GLY A 39 -11.42 -23.24 11.33
C GLY A 39 -12.47 -22.16 11.63
N GLY A 40 -13.19 -21.67 10.62
CA GLY A 40 -14.17 -20.59 10.76
C GLY A 40 -13.58 -19.17 10.71
N ALA A 41 -12.28 -19.03 10.42
CA ALA A 41 -11.62 -17.75 10.18
C ALA A 41 -11.23 -17.58 8.71
N TYR A 42 -11.12 -16.32 8.28
CA TYR A 42 -10.82 -15.93 6.91
C TYR A 42 -9.36 -15.54 6.74
N TYR A 43 -8.68 -16.09 5.73
CA TYR A 43 -7.25 -15.87 5.51
C TYR A 43 -6.93 -15.46 4.08
N LEU A 44 -5.81 -14.72 3.95
CA LEU A 44 -5.13 -14.41 2.71
C LEU A 44 -3.68 -14.89 2.78
N SER A 45 -3.24 -15.59 1.74
CA SER A 45 -1.80 -15.75 1.45
C SER A 45 -1.38 -14.60 0.56
N VAL A 46 -0.44 -13.77 1.02
CA VAL A 46 0.05 -12.61 0.27
C VAL A 46 1.56 -12.70 0.02
N THR A 47 2.08 -11.93 -0.93
CA THR A 47 3.52 -11.83 -1.15
C THR A 47 4.24 -11.25 0.07
N GLY A 48 5.33 -11.88 0.46
CA GLY A 48 6.24 -11.41 1.50
C GLY A 48 7.57 -10.92 0.91
N PRO A 49 8.50 -10.47 1.76
CA PRO A 49 9.86 -10.17 1.35
C PRO A 49 10.54 -11.39 0.70
N SER A 50 11.39 -11.16 -0.30
CA SER A 50 12.16 -12.22 -0.96
C SER A 50 11.31 -13.38 -1.49
N ASP A 51 10.17 -13.05 -2.10
CA ASP A 51 9.22 -14.01 -2.70
C ASP A 51 8.65 -15.05 -1.72
N SER A 52 8.71 -14.77 -0.41
CA SER A 52 8.03 -15.57 0.60
C SER A 52 6.51 -15.40 0.53
N ILE A 53 5.78 -16.27 1.22
CA ILE A 53 4.33 -16.16 1.42
C ILE A 53 4.07 -15.80 2.88
N VAL A 54 3.22 -14.81 3.10
CA VAL A 54 2.75 -14.38 4.42
C VAL A 54 1.26 -14.66 4.52
N GLN A 55 0.83 -15.30 5.61
CA GLN A 55 -0.58 -15.51 5.91
C GLN A 55 -1.08 -14.35 6.77
N VAL A 56 -2.21 -13.76 6.39
CA VAL A 56 -2.89 -12.70 7.14
C VAL A 56 -4.33 -13.11 7.41
N GLU A 57 -4.76 -13.01 8.66
CA GLU A 57 -6.16 -13.20 9.06
C GLU A 57 -6.96 -11.93 8.77
N ILE A 58 -8.12 -12.07 8.13
CA ILE A 58 -9.05 -10.96 7.87
C ILE A 58 -10.25 -11.15 8.78
N ARG A 59 -10.40 -10.25 9.75
CA ARG A 59 -11.43 -10.38 10.80
C ARG A 59 -12.82 -9.99 10.33
N GLU A 60 -12.90 -9.08 9.38
CA GLU A 60 -14.15 -8.56 8.84
C GLU A 60 -14.52 -9.34 7.59
N GLN A 61 -15.64 -10.09 7.66
CA GLN A 61 -16.11 -10.92 6.54
C GLN A 61 -16.34 -10.08 5.28
N GLU A 62 -16.93 -8.89 5.42
CA GLU A 62 -17.24 -7.99 4.30
C GLU A 62 -15.98 -7.57 3.54
N VAL A 63 -14.91 -7.22 4.28
CA VAL A 63 -13.59 -6.90 3.72
C VAL A 63 -13.00 -8.11 3.02
N TRP A 64 -13.08 -9.30 3.64
CA TRP A 64 -12.59 -10.52 3.01
C TRP A 64 -13.36 -10.85 1.73
N GLU A 65 -14.67 -10.67 1.70
CA GLU A 65 -15.51 -10.91 0.50
C GLU A 65 -15.18 -9.98 -0.66
N GLU A 66 -14.75 -8.73 -0.40
CA GLU A 66 -14.37 -7.78 -1.43
C GLU A 66 -13.03 -8.16 -2.12
N ILE A 67 -12.10 -8.75 -1.38
CA ILE A 67 -10.75 -9.07 -1.85
C ILE A 67 -10.74 -10.27 -2.78
N LYS A 68 -10.05 -10.14 -3.93
CA LYS A 68 -9.85 -11.23 -4.90
C LYS A 68 -8.39 -11.64 -5.02
N THR A 69 -8.18 -12.91 -5.35
CA THR A 69 -6.85 -13.42 -5.74
C THR A 69 -6.29 -12.62 -6.91
N GLY A 70 -5.03 -12.21 -6.81
CA GLY A 70 -4.35 -11.37 -7.79
C GLY A 70 -4.39 -9.87 -7.50
N GLU A 71 -5.29 -9.42 -6.62
CA GLU A 71 -5.35 -8.01 -6.22
C GLU A 71 -4.22 -7.62 -5.26
N THR A 72 -3.96 -6.33 -5.20
CA THR A 72 -3.08 -5.67 -4.25
C THR A 72 -3.87 -5.16 -3.05
N VAL A 73 -3.42 -5.52 -1.86
CA VAL A 73 -4.03 -5.14 -0.59
C VAL A 73 -2.99 -4.39 0.22
N THR A 74 -3.39 -3.22 0.73
CA THR A 74 -2.54 -2.42 1.63
C THR A 74 -2.96 -2.64 3.06
N PHE A 75 -1.98 -2.95 3.89
CA PHE A 75 -2.14 -3.20 5.31
C PHE A 75 -1.49 -2.09 6.12
N ASP A 76 -2.07 -1.75 7.27
CA ASP A 76 -1.39 -0.94 8.29
C ASP A 76 -0.34 -1.77 9.06
N ARG A 77 0.29 -1.15 10.06
CA ARG A 77 1.32 -1.79 10.89
C ARG A 77 0.80 -2.99 11.72
N ASP A 78 -0.50 -3.02 11.98
CA ASP A 78 -1.21 -4.02 12.79
C ASP A 78 -1.88 -5.08 11.89
N TRP A 79 -1.58 -5.06 10.59
CA TRP A 79 -2.12 -5.93 9.55
C TRP A 79 -3.62 -5.78 9.28
N HIS A 80 -4.21 -4.63 9.61
CA HIS A 80 -5.56 -4.29 9.14
C HIS A 80 -5.53 -3.83 7.70
N VAL A 81 -6.52 -4.25 6.93
CA VAL A 81 -6.68 -3.79 5.55
C VAL A 81 -7.11 -2.33 5.57
N VAL A 82 -6.42 -1.48 4.81
CA VAL A 82 -6.76 -0.06 4.65
C VAL A 82 -7.09 0.29 3.20
N ARG A 83 -6.59 -0.48 2.24
CA ARG A 83 -6.91 -0.30 0.80
C ARG A 83 -6.94 -1.61 0.03
N ILE A 84 -7.82 -1.68 -0.97
CA ILE A 84 -7.90 -2.76 -1.96
C ILE A 84 -7.79 -2.14 -3.35
N GLU A 85 -6.78 -2.54 -4.15
CA GLU A 85 -6.51 -1.95 -5.47
C GLU A 85 -6.42 -0.41 -5.43
N GLY A 86 -5.83 0.13 -4.36
CA GLY A 86 -5.71 1.58 -4.14
C GLY A 86 -6.99 2.31 -3.71
N ARG A 87 -8.13 1.62 -3.61
CA ARG A 87 -9.37 2.17 -3.06
C ARG A 87 -9.34 2.09 -1.54
N GLU A 88 -9.53 3.22 -0.86
CA GLU A 88 -9.73 3.24 0.59
C GLU A 88 -10.99 2.47 0.96
N ILE A 89 -10.86 1.58 1.93
CA ILE A 89 -12.01 0.93 2.54
C ILE A 89 -12.36 1.70 3.82
N SER A 90 -13.61 2.14 3.89
CA SER A 90 -14.16 2.67 5.13
C SER A 90 -14.65 1.46 5.92
N GLY A 91 -13.87 1.03 6.90
CA GLY A 91 -14.35 0.10 7.93
C GLY A 91 -15.33 0.79 8.88
#